data_AF-A0A1W4WKV4-F1
#
_entry.id   AF-A0A1W4WKV4-F1
#
_cell.length_a   1.000
_cell.length_b   1.000
_cell.length_c   1.000
_cell.angle_alpha   90.00
_cell.angle_beta   90.00
_cell.angle_gamma   90.00
#
_symmetry.space_group_name_H-M   'P 1'
#
loop_
_entity.id
_entity.type
_entity.pdbx_description
1 polymer ?
#
loop_
_entity_poly.entity_id
_entity_poly.type
_entity_poly.pdbx_seq_one_letter_code
_entity_poly.pdbx_strand_id
1 'polypeptide(L)'
;MPNHVSKKSKTQDPIDTVVGSVSEDLEVPVASEIVFRKIWRIRKFKKAVSKLDFVDSPAFTCSVNGTITQWNVSVRFWKGSNGKKVTNPVVLCLNLTGVHTSETGQARIRYQFGVWDANIRHWECSSISSTVLNLESRQDLLSIGYKSLGIHDRHSDNEKDVRIMIKIQIIHSEEEEHSLSQDLARILAVNSEEFSDTIIECASDEGNKTLKSHSLLIRSRSKKLGTKLEDFQDKENKNIRYKLDLSFIPHDVVQEFLRYIYTDKVQNAEMYACKLLPLSKRYGLPGLTALCERTLITSITPTTVPNILLLADECGCENLRKAALHYCEDSEEVKGNVHIGKSLAWRVMEMVNPDLFLEACESIGSSSSNLGSTDLEE
;
A
#
# COMPACT_ATOMS: atom_id res chain seq x y z
N MET A 1 -65.07 -5.10 27.74
CA MET A 1 -64.47 -4.24 26.69
C MET A 1 -62.97 -4.47 26.71
N PRO A 2 -62.40 -5.11 25.67
CA PRO A 2 -60.96 -5.31 25.57
C PRO A 2 -60.30 -4.12 24.85
N ASN A 3 -59.19 -3.64 25.40
CA ASN A 3 -58.39 -2.55 24.82
C ASN A 3 -57.64 -3.04 23.58
N HIS A 4 -57.81 -2.31 22.49
CA HIS A 4 -57.14 -2.48 21.22
C HIS A 4 -55.62 -2.36 21.36
N VAL A 5 -54.91 -3.42 20.95
CA VAL A 5 -53.48 -3.39 20.65
C VAL A 5 -53.29 -2.60 19.34
N SER A 6 -52.61 -1.45 19.40
CA SER A 6 -52.11 -0.79 18.19
C SER A 6 -50.71 -1.34 17.85
N LYS A 7 -50.62 -2.01 16.70
CA LYS A 7 -49.35 -2.38 16.07
C LYS A 7 -48.64 -1.08 15.66
N LYS A 8 -47.56 -0.70 16.34
CA LYS A 8 -46.60 0.27 15.80
C LYS A 8 -45.80 -0.42 14.70
N SER A 9 -46.03 0.00 13.45
CA SER A 9 -45.18 -0.33 12.32
C SER A 9 -43.79 0.24 12.56
N LYS A 10 -42.76 -0.60 12.38
CA LYS A 10 -41.38 -0.12 12.23
C LYS A 10 -41.30 0.63 10.90
N THR A 11 -41.31 1.96 10.95
CA THR A 11 -40.93 2.80 9.82
C THR A 11 -39.44 2.64 9.60
N GLN A 12 -39.09 1.90 8.56
CA GLN A 12 -37.75 1.81 7.99
C GLN A 12 -37.51 3.11 7.22
N ASP A 13 -36.42 3.83 7.52
CA ASP A 13 -36.11 5.10 6.87
C ASP A 13 -36.07 4.94 5.34
N PRO A 14 -36.63 5.89 4.56
CA PRO A 14 -36.66 5.76 3.11
C PRO A 14 -35.25 5.90 2.55
N ILE A 15 -34.79 4.85 1.84
CA ILE A 15 -33.56 4.86 1.05
C ILE A 15 -33.62 6.08 0.11
N ASP A 16 -32.68 7.01 0.25
CA ASP A 16 -32.59 8.17 -0.64
C ASP A 16 -32.44 7.67 -2.09
N THR A 17 -33.42 8.01 -2.93
CA THR A 17 -33.50 7.58 -4.34
C THR A 17 -32.26 7.91 -5.17
N VAL A 18 -31.40 8.82 -4.71
CA VAL A 18 -30.14 9.22 -5.35
C VAL A 18 -28.98 8.30 -4.97
N VAL A 19 -28.94 7.85 -3.72
CA VAL A 19 -27.85 7.06 -3.12
C VAL A 19 -27.78 5.65 -3.74
N GLY A 20 -28.92 5.10 -4.19
CA GLY A 20 -28.99 3.80 -4.85
C GLY A 20 -28.66 2.63 -3.92
N SER A 21 -28.18 1.51 -4.46
CA SER A 21 -28.02 0.24 -3.72
C SER A 21 -26.57 -0.24 -3.72
N VAL A 22 -26.18 -0.93 -2.66
CA VAL A 22 -24.98 -1.76 -2.63
C VAL A 22 -25.38 -3.21 -2.84
N SER A 23 -24.76 -3.89 -3.80
CA SER A 23 -24.89 -5.33 -4.02
C SER A 23 -23.54 -6.03 -3.83
N GLU A 24 -23.58 -7.34 -3.61
CA GLU A 24 -22.41 -8.20 -3.50
C GLU A 24 -22.45 -9.21 -4.65
N ASP A 25 -21.35 -9.31 -5.41
CA ASP A 25 -21.17 -10.40 -6.36
C ASP A 25 -20.14 -11.35 -5.76
N LEU A 26 -20.47 -12.64 -5.69
CA LEU A 26 -19.52 -13.67 -5.30
C LEU A 26 -18.50 -13.89 -6.43
N GLU A 27 -17.25 -13.49 -6.21
CA GLU A 27 -16.10 -14.05 -6.93
C GLU A 27 -15.67 -15.34 -6.20
N VAL A 28 -15.39 -16.41 -6.95
CA VAL A 28 -14.88 -17.66 -6.36
C VAL A 28 -13.47 -17.38 -5.80
N PRO A 29 -13.20 -17.66 -4.52
CA PRO A 29 -11.86 -17.45 -3.96
C PRO A 29 -10.85 -18.33 -4.69
N VAL A 30 -9.82 -17.72 -5.27
CA VAL A 30 -8.69 -18.43 -5.90
C VAL A 30 -7.67 -18.90 -4.85
N ALA A 31 -7.79 -18.39 -3.61
CA ALA A 31 -6.96 -18.74 -2.46
C ALA A 31 -7.80 -18.75 -1.16
N SER A 32 -7.23 -19.25 -0.06
CA SER A 32 -7.83 -19.32 1.29
C SER A 32 -8.13 -17.97 1.95
N GLU A 33 -8.05 -16.85 1.21
CA GLU A 33 -8.27 -15.50 1.74
C GLU A 33 -9.58 -14.90 1.21
N ILE A 34 -10.45 -14.44 2.12
CA ILE A 34 -11.77 -13.90 1.77
C ILE A 34 -11.63 -12.46 1.26
N VAL A 35 -12.11 -12.20 0.04
CA VAL A 35 -12.22 -10.85 -0.54
C VAL A 35 -13.69 -10.49 -0.71
N PHE A 36 -14.13 -9.42 -0.05
CA PHE A 36 -15.47 -8.88 -0.16
C PHE A 36 -15.54 -7.91 -1.32
N ARG A 37 -16.37 -8.22 -2.32
CA ARG A 37 -16.58 -7.36 -3.48
C ARG A 37 -17.97 -6.73 -3.41
N LYS A 38 -18.02 -5.42 -3.20
CA LYS A 38 -19.27 -4.65 -3.11
C LYS A 38 -19.38 -3.69 -4.29
N ILE A 39 -20.55 -3.63 -4.91
CA ILE A 39 -20.86 -2.70 -6.00
C ILE A 39 -21.89 -1.70 -5.50
N TRP A 40 -21.53 -0.43 -5.50
CA TRP A 40 -22.40 0.69 -5.23
C TRP A 40 -22.88 1.33 -6.54
N ARG A 41 -24.20 1.29 -6.77
CA ARG A 41 -24.86 1.95 -7.91
C ARG A 41 -25.35 3.32 -7.47
N ILE A 42 -24.80 4.39 -8.03
CA ILE A 42 -25.24 5.77 -7.80
C ILE A 42 -26.19 6.19 -8.92
N ARG A 43 -27.42 6.55 -8.57
CA ARG A 43 -28.45 6.88 -9.57
C ARG A 43 -28.30 8.29 -10.08
N LYS A 44 -28.42 8.48 -11.41
CA LYS A 44 -28.35 9.80 -12.07
C LYS A 44 -27.13 10.61 -11.60
N PHE A 45 -25.94 10.00 -11.63
CA PHE A 45 -24.72 10.46 -10.95
C PHE A 45 -24.42 11.96 -11.16
N LYS A 46 -24.40 12.44 -12.40
CA LYS A 46 -24.14 13.86 -12.72
C LYS A 46 -25.12 14.82 -12.02
N LYS A 47 -26.38 14.40 -11.85
CA LYS A 47 -27.41 15.16 -11.13
C LYS A 47 -27.21 15.08 -9.61
N ALA A 48 -26.77 13.94 -9.10
CA ALA A 48 -26.47 13.74 -7.68
C ALA A 48 -25.34 14.67 -7.22
N VAL A 49 -24.18 14.60 -7.91
CA VAL A 49 -22.96 15.31 -7.51
C VAL A 49 -23.02 16.83 -7.72
N SER A 50 -23.88 17.30 -8.63
CA SER A 50 -24.09 18.74 -8.80
C SER A 50 -24.84 19.35 -7.61
N LYS A 51 -25.83 18.63 -7.06
CA LYS A 51 -26.69 19.11 -5.97
C LYS A 51 -26.12 18.88 -4.58
N LEU A 52 -25.48 17.76 -4.35
CA LEU A 52 -25.02 17.35 -3.03
C LEU A 52 -23.57 17.79 -2.77
N ASP A 53 -23.25 18.06 -1.50
CA ASP A 53 -21.88 18.36 -1.05
C ASP A 53 -21.05 17.10 -0.86
N PHE A 54 -21.70 15.95 -0.76
CA PHE A 54 -21.12 14.63 -0.78
C PHE A 54 -22.20 13.57 -1.05
N VAL A 55 -21.79 12.34 -1.34
CA VAL A 55 -22.71 11.19 -1.42
C VAL A 55 -22.08 10.04 -0.65
N ASP A 56 -22.80 9.43 0.28
CA ASP A 56 -22.34 8.21 0.96
C ASP A 56 -23.12 7.00 0.44
N SER A 57 -22.44 5.86 0.32
CA SER A 57 -23.10 4.60 0.04
C SER A 57 -23.94 4.15 1.24
N PRO A 58 -24.96 3.29 1.02
CA PRO A 58 -25.51 2.47 2.08
C PRO A 58 -24.38 1.70 2.80
N ALA A 59 -24.54 1.49 4.10
CA ALA A 59 -23.58 0.71 4.88
C ALA A 59 -23.61 -0.76 4.47
N PHE A 60 -22.46 -1.41 4.50
CA PHE A 60 -22.31 -2.83 4.20
C PHE A 60 -21.36 -3.50 5.19
N THR A 61 -21.52 -4.81 5.36
CA THR A 61 -20.75 -5.60 6.33
C THR A 61 -19.77 -6.53 5.65
N CYS A 62 -18.63 -6.74 6.32
CA CYS A 62 -17.65 -7.79 6.03
C CYS A 62 -17.43 -8.59 7.32
N SER A 63 -17.48 -9.92 7.24
CA SER A 63 -17.31 -10.79 8.41
C SER A 63 -16.19 -11.80 8.16
N VAL A 64 -15.16 -11.77 9.01
CA VAL A 64 -13.98 -12.65 8.94
C VAL A 64 -13.66 -13.10 10.35
N ASN A 65 -13.47 -14.40 10.57
CA ASN A 65 -13.03 -14.98 11.85
C ASN A 65 -13.81 -14.46 13.08
N GLY A 66 -15.15 -14.35 12.98
CA GLY A 66 -16.00 -13.85 14.07
C GLY A 66 -15.99 -12.32 14.26
N THR A 67 -15.08 -11.59 13.62
CA THR A 67 -15.10 -10.13 13.56
C THR A 67 -16.06 -9.64 12.48
N ILE A 68 -17.00 -8.77 12.85
CA ILE A 68 -17.93 -8.10 11.94
C ILE A 68 -17.50 -6.64 11.83
N THR A 69 -17.20 -6.20 10.61
CA THR A 69 -16.87 -4.80 10.30
C THR A 69 -17.96 -4.18 9.44
N GLN A 70 -18.31 -2.94 9.73
CA GLN A 70 -19.30 -2.13 9.01
C GLN A 70 -18.59 -1.01 8.26
N TRP A 71 -19.00 -0.78 7.02
CA TRP A 71 -18.31 0.11 6.10
C TRP A 71 -19.29 0.94 5.28
N ASN A 72 -18.82 2.08 4.80
CA ASN A 72 -19.42 2.73 3.64
C ASN A 72 -18.33 3.33 2.73
N VAL A 73 -18.74 3.74 1.53
CA VAL A 73 -17.91 4.49 0.60
C VAL A 73 -18.50 5.89 0.42
N SER A 74 -17.68 6.92 0.52
CA SER A 74 -18.08 8.31 0.28
C SER A 74 -17.53 8.83 -1.04
N VAL A 75 -18.35 9.56 -1.79
CA VAL A 75 -17.94 10.48 -2.85
C VAL A 75 -17.87 11.89 -2.25
N ARG A 76 -16.66 12.44 -2.19
CA ARG A 76 -16.35 13.82 -1.80
C ARG A 76 -15.80 14.59 -3.01
N PHE A 77 -15.71 15.91 -2.89
CA PHE A 77 -15.32 16.81 -3.98
C PHE A 77 -14.15 17.71 -3.59
N TRP A 78 -13.26 17.96 -4.56
CA TRP A 78 -12.21 18.96 -4.40
C TRP A 78 -12.80 20.38 -4.43
N LYS A 79 -12.06 21.33 -3.85
CA LYS A 79 -12.29 22.76 -4.07
C LYS A 79 -11.19 23.27 -5.00
N GLY A 80 -11.60 23.92 -6.09
CA GLY A 80 -10.68 24.57 -7.02
C GLY A 80 -10.00 25.78 -6.38
N SER A 81 -9.03 26.38 -7.08
CA SER A 81 -8.31 27.58 -6.62
C SER A 81 -9.21 28.78 -6.31
N ASN A 82 -10.40 28.82 -6.91
CA ASN A 82 -11.44 29.82 -6.65
C ASN A 82 -12.42 29.41 -5.52
N GLY A 83 -12.12 28.35 -4.77
CA GLY A 83 -12.95 27.79 -3.71
C GLY A 83 -14.20 27.03 -4.19
N LYS A 84 -14.46 26.97 -5.50
CA LYS A 84 -15.65 26.32 -6.05
C LYS A 84 -15.49 24.79 -6.09
N LYS A 85 -16.61 24.10 -5.88
CA LYS A 85 -16.70 22.63 -5.96
C LYS A 85 -16.29 22.13 -7.34
N VAL A 86 -15.36 21.19 -7.38
CA VAL A 86 -14.97 20.45 -8.58
C VAL A 86 -15.59 19.05 -8.50
N THR A 87 -16.52 18.77 -9.40
CA THR A 87 -17.29 17.51 -9.40
C THR A 87 -16.61 16.36 -10.12
N ASN A 88 -15.48 16.61 -10.78
CA ASN A 88 -14.66 15.60 -11.45
C ASN A 88 -13.20 16.11 -11.57
N PRO A 89 -12.18 15.33 -11.17
CA PRO A 89 -12.26 14.02 -10.53
C PRO A 89 -12.95 14.09 -9.15
N VAL A 90 -13.58 12.99 -8.75
CA VAL A 90 -14.15 12.84 -7.41
C VAL A 90 -13.15 12.22 -6.45
N VAL A 91 -13.36 12.39 -5.15
CA VAL A 91 -12.60 11.70 -4.11
C VAL A 91 -13.45 10.58 -3.56
N LEU A 92 -13.01 9.34 -3.73
CA LEU A 92 -13.62 8.18 -3.07
C LEU A 92 -12.94 7.96 -1.73
N CYS A 93 -13.70 7.89 -0.65
CA CYS A 93 -13.21 7.52 0.69
C CYS A 93 -13.82 6.17 1.10
N LEU A 94 -12.99 5.26 1.61
CA LEU A 94 -13.47 4.08 2.31
C LEU A 94 -13.53 4.41 3.81
N ASN A 95 -14.70 4.27 4.43
CA ASN A 95 -14.83 4.52 5.86
C ASN A 95 -15.26 3.24 6.58
N LEU A 96 -14.59 2.97 7.70
CA LEU A 96 -15.01 2.02 8.70
C LEU A 96 -15.99 2.74 9.63
N THR A 97 -17.21 2.24 9.74
CA THR A 97 -18.29 2.87 10.52
C THR A 97 -18.64 2.09 11.78
N GLY A 98 -18.07 0.91 11.95
CA GLY A 98 -18.25 0.10 13.15
C GLY A 98 -17.49 -1.21 13.09
N VAL A 99 -17.15 -1.74 14.26
CA VAL A 99 -16.53 -3.04 14.45
C VAL A 99 -17.25 -3.72 15.60
N HIS A 100 -17.62 -4.97 15.42
CA HIS A 100 -18.11 -5.85 16.46
C HIS A 100 -17.25 -7.11 16.47
N THR A 101 -16.47 -7.28 17.54
CA THR A 101 -15.56 -8.41 17.72
C THR A 101 -15.46 -8.76 19.21
N SER A 102 -15.28 -10.06 19.51
CA SER A 102 -14.98 -10.56 20.86
C SER A 102 -13.49 -10.51 21.20
N GLU A 103 -12.64 -10.38 20.18
CA GLU A 103 -11.17 -10.36 20.31
C GLU A 103 -10.65 -9.05 19.72
N THR A 104 -9.74 -8.35 20.41
CA THR A 104 -9.07 -7.22 19.78
C THR A 104 -7.83 -7.73 19.05
N GLY A 105 -7.57 -7.18 17.88
CA GLY A 105 -6.49 -7.69 17.07
C GLY A 105 -6.12 -6.75 15.95
N GLN A 106 -4.86 -6.76 15.56
CA GLN A 106 -4.41 -6.02 14.41
C GLN A 106 -4.88 -6.72 13.13
N ALA A 107 -5.46 -5.99 12.20
CA ALA A 107 -5.81 -6.48 10.87
C ALA A 107 -5.24 -5.58 9.79
N ARG A 108 -4.65 -6.18 8.77
CA ARG A 108 -4.32 -5.51 7.52
C ARG A 108 -5.56 -5.48 6.64
N ILE A 109 -6.02 -4.28 6.32
CA ILE A 109 -7.11 -4.01 5.39
C ILE A 109 -6.51 -3.68 4.03
N ARG A 110 -6.60 -4.60 3.07
CA ARG A 110 -6.30 -4.31 1.66
C ARG A 110 -7.58 -3.94 0.95
N TYR A 111 -7.55 -2.89 0.15
CA TYR A 111 -8.74 -2.42 -0.56
C TYR A 111 -8.41 -1.86 -1.94
N GLN A 112 -9.37 -1.96 -2.85
CA GLN A 112 -9.24 -1.52 -4.24
C GLN A 112 -10.57 -0.93 -4.72
N PHE A 113 -10.53 0.27 -5.29
CA PHE A 113 -11.69 0.85 -5.95
C PHE A 113 -11.71 0.49 -7.43
N GLY A 114 -12.90 0.43 -8.02
CA GLY A 114 -13.06 0.37 -9.47
C GLY A 114 -14.31 1.11 -9.94
N VAL A 115 -14.32 1.46 -11.21
CA VAL A 115 -15.47 2.07 -11.89
C VAL A 115 -15.84 1.24 -13.11
N TRP A 116 -17.13 1.06 -13.34
CA TRP A 116 -17.62 0.29 -14.47
C TRP A 116 -17.57 1.12 -15.75
N ASP A 117 -16.89 0.62 -16.78
CA ASP A 117 -17.02 1.11 -18.15
C ASP A 117 -18.20 0.42 -18.83
N ALA A 118 -19.24 1.19 -19.14
CA ALA A 118 -20.47 0.71 -19.77
C ALA A 118 -20.30 0.39 -21.26
N ASN A 119 -19.29 0.95 -21.94
CA ASN A 119 -19.04 0.74 -23.36
C ASN A 119 -18.42 -0.64 -23.60
N ILE A 120 -17.38 -0.99 -22.84
CA ILE A 120 -16.65 -2.26 -22.97
C ILE A 120 -17.05 -3.31 -21.94
N ARG A 121 -17.94 -2.95 -21.00
CA ARG A 121 -18.45 -3.84 -19.95
C ARG A 121 -17.33 -4.43 -19.09
N HIS A 122 -16.42 -3.56 -18.65
CA HIS A 122 -15.24 -3.92 -17.88
C HIS A 122 -15.04 -2.99 -16.68
N TRP A 123 -14.33 -3.47 -15.64
CA TRP A 123 -13.99 -2.67 -14.47
C TRP A 123 -12.63 -2.00 -14.62
N GLU A 124 -12.60 -0.67 -14.67
CA GLU A 124 -11.37 0.11 -14.54
C GLU A 124 -10.99 0.21 -13.06
N CYS A 125 -9.91 -0.47 -12.65
CA CYS A 125 -9.53 -0.60 -11.23
C CYS A 125 -8.34 0.30 -10.87
N SER A 126 -8.35 0.86 -9.66
CA SER A 126 -7.20 1.57 -9.10
C SER A 126 -6.11 0.59 -8.65
N SER A 127 -4.92 1.11 -8.28
CA SER A 127 -3.96 0.31 -7.52
C SER A 127 -4.56 -0.14 -6.18
N ILE A 128 -4.15 -1.33 -5.73
CA ILE A 128 -4.48 -1.86 -4.41
C ILE A 128 -3.83 -0.96 -3.36
N SER A 129 -4.58 -0.62 -2.33
CA SER A 129 -4.11 0.12 -1.16
C SER A 129 -4.19 -0.78 0.07
N SER A 130 -3.35 -0.53 1.07
CA SER A 130 -3.28 -1.33 2.28
C SER A 130 -3.08 -0.44 3.49
N THR A 131 -3.85 -0.70 4.55
CA THR A 131 -3.63 -0.08 5.85
C THR A 131 -3.73 -1.12 6.96
N VAL A 132 -3.17 -0.81 8.11
CA VAL A 132 -3.19 -1.69 9.28
C VAL A 132 -3.99 -1.00 10.37
N LEU A 133 -5.01 -1.68 10.88
CA LEU A 133 -5.90 -1.18 11.93
C LEU A 133 -5.89 -2.13 13.12
N ASN A 134 -6.08 -1.59 14.32
CA ASN A 134 -6.47 -2.39 15.46
C ASN A 134 -7.99 -2.48 15.46
N LEU A 135 -8.51 -3.67 15.18
CA LEU A 135 -9.95 -3.95 15.22
C LEU A 135 -10.32 -4.22 16.67
N GLU A 136 -10.96 -3.25 17.29
CA GLU A 136 -11.59 -3.35 18.61
C GLU A 136 -13.05 -2.93 18.48
N SER A 137 -13.93 -3.46 19.35
CA SER A 137 -15.36 -3.15 19.27
C SER A 137 -15.60 -1.65 19.41
N ARG A 138 -16.15 -1.03 18.35
CA ARG A 138 -16.34 0.42 18.25
C ARG A 138 -17.46 0.79 17.26
N GLN A 139 -17.96 2.03 17.38
CA GLN A 139 -19.00 2.59 16.51
C GLN A 139 -18.64 3.98 15.96
N ASP A 140 -17.40 4.41 16.11
CA ASP A 140 -16.91 5.65 15.54
C ASP A 140 -16.62 5.49 14.04
N LEU A 141 -16.79 6.60 13.30
CA LEU A 141 -16.44 6.66 11.89
C LEU A 141 -14.93 6.95 11.75
N LEU A 142 -14.24 6.06 11.05
CA LEU A 142 -12.83 6.19 10.71
C LEU A 142 -12.65 6.16 9.19
N SER A 143 -12.10 7.22 8.61
CA SER A 143 -11.72 7.25 7.19
C SER A 143 -10.42 6.47 6.99
N ILE A 144 -10.51 5.33 6.30
CA ILE A 144 -9.40 4.37 6.15
C ILE A 144 -8.45 4.77 5.03
N GLY A 145 -8.97 5.40 3.99
CA GLY A 145 -8.16 5.94 2.91
C GLY A 145 -9.00 6.45 1.77
N TYR A 146 -8.34 7.07 0.80
CA TYR A 146 -9.00 7.72 -0.33
C TYR A 146 -8.29 7.51 -1.66
N LYS A 147 -9.03 7.69 -2.76
CA LYS A 147 -8.49 7.77 -4.13
C LYS A 147 -9.22 8.86 -4.92
N SER A 148 -8.46 9.57 -5.75
CA SER A 148 -9.04 10.45 -6.78
C SER A 148 -9.44 9.60 -7.98
N LEU A 149 -10.67 9.74 -8.47
CA LEU A 149 -11.21 8.97 -9.57
C LEU A 149 -11.89 9.87 -10.61
N GLY A 150 -11.47 9.75 -11.86
CA GLY A 150 -12.11 10.41 -13.00
C GLY A 150 -13.37 9.67 -13.43
N ILE A 151 -14.52 10.34 -13.44
CA ILE A 151 -15.76 9.81 -13.99
C ILE A 151 -15.99 10.40 -15.38
N HIS A 152 -15.90 9.54 -16.41
CA HIS A 152 -16.08 9.92 -17.82
C HIS A 152 -17.44 9.46 -18.35
N ASP A 153 -17.81 9.91 -19.55
CA ASP A 153 -19.10 9.53 -20.16
C ASP A 153 -19.26 8.01 -20.33
N ARG A 154 -18.16 7.29 -20.62
CA ARG A 154 -18.13 5.82 -20.70
C ARG A 154 -18.48 5.11 -19.39
N HIS A 155 -18.40 5.80 -18.24
CA HIS A 155 -18.74 5.21 -16.94
C HIS A 155 -20.22 5.32 -16.58
N SER A 156 -20.98 6.10 -17.37
CA SER A 156 -22.41 6.29 -17.18
C SER A 156 -23.18 5.30 -18.06
N ASP A 157 -24.10 4.54 -17.49
CA ASP A 157 -24.97 3.67 -18.28
C ASP A 157 -26.16 4.43 -18.92
N ASN A 158 -27.01 3.69 -19.65
CA ASN A 158 -28.18 4.22 -20.34
C ASN A 158 -29.18 4.92 -19.41
N GLU A 159 -29.20 4.57 -18.11
CA GLU A 159 -30.06 5.19 -17.09
C GLU A 159 -29.40 6.42 -16.44
N LYS A 160 -28.17 6.76 -16.86
CA LYS A 160 -27.30 7.80 -16.32
C LYS A 160 -26.73 7.46 -14.95
N ASP A 161 -26.63 6.17 -14.64
CA ASP A 161 -26.11 5.68 -13.38
C ASP A 161 -24.63 5.34 -13.50
N VAL A 162 -23.91 5.47 -12.39
CA VAL A 162 -22.50 5.10 -12.28
C VAL A 162 -22.39 3.99 -11.25
N ARG A 163 -21.59 2.96 -11.55
CA ARG A 163 -21.29 1.87 -10.61
C ARG A 163 -19.84 1.98 -10.14
N ILE A 164 -19.67 2.02 -8.83
CA ILE A 164 -18.37 2.00 -8.15
C ILE A 164 -18.25 0.66 -7.44
N MET A 165 -17.15 -0.05 -7.67
CA MET A 165 -16.80 -1.25 -6.94
C MET A 165 -15.82 -0.89 -5.82
N ILE A 166 -15.96 -1.58 -4.69
CA ILE A 166 -14.90 -1.73 -3.69
C ILE A 166 -14.63 -3.22 -3.47
N LYS A 167 -13.36 -3.61 -3.57
CA LYS A 167 -12.85 -4.87 -3.02
C LYS A 167 -12.22 -4.58 -1.67
N ILE A 168 -12.57 -5.35 -0.65
CA ILE A 168 -11.99 -5.29 0.70
C ILE A 168 -11.52 -6.67 1.09
N GLN A 169 -10.30 -6.75 1.60
CA GLN A 169 -9.72 -7.95 2.17
C GLN A 169 -9.26 -7.60 3.59
N ILE A 170 -9.68 -8.41 4.56
CA ILE A 170 -9.38 -8.22 5.99
C ILE A 170 -8.50 -9.40 6.40
N ILE A 171 -7.24 -9.12 6.71
CA ILE A 171 -6.24 -10.11 7.09
C ILE A 171 -5.91 -9.87 8.55
N HIS A 172 -6.46 -10.67 9.45
CA HIS A 172 -6.07 -10.64 10.86
C HIS A 172 -4.60 -11.03 10.96
N SER A 173 -3.81 -10.18 11.61
CA SER A 173 -2.47 -10.53 12.03
C SER A 173 -2.62 -11.34 13.31
N GLU A 174 -2.00 -12.50 13.40
CA GLU A 174 -1.87 -13.29 14.65
C GLU A 174 -0.98 -12.58 15.68
N GLU A 175 -0.86 -11.25 15.62
CA GLU A 175 -0.03 -10.50 16.55
C GLU A 175 -0.78 -10.21 17.84
N GLU A 176 -0.20 -10.73 18.91
CA GLU A 176 -0.67 -10.69 20.29
C GLU A 176 -0.98 -9.24 20.76
N GLU A 177 -2.09 -9.10 21.50
CA GLU A 177 -2.33 -7.92 22.35
C GLU A 177 -1.11 -7.70 23.27
N HIS A 178 -0.74 -6.44 23.54
CA HIS A 178 0.49 -6.07 24.29
C HIS A 178 1.83 -6.44 23.61
N SER A 179 1.87 -6.45 22.27
CA SER A 179 3.12 -6.59 21.53
C SER A 179 4.06 -5.37 21.71
N LEU A 180 5.31 -5.64 22.07
CA LEU A 180 6.40 -4.65 22.16
C LEU A 180 6.55 -3.84 20.87
N SER A 181 6.40 -4.49 19.70
CA SER A 181 6.48 -3.82 18.40
C SER A 181 5.40 -2.74 18.26
N GLN A 182 4.20 -2.99 18.78
CA GLN A 182 3.12 -2.00 18.77
C GLN A 182 3.33 -0.89 19.80
N ASP A 183 3.87 -1.20 20.99
CA ASP A 183 4.25 -0.20 21.98
C ASP A 183 5.28 0.78 21.39
N LEU A 184 6.31 0.25 20.71
CA LEU A 184 7.31 1.06 20.03
C LEU A 184 6.74 1.84 18.84
N ALA A 185 5.79 1.26 18.08
CA ALA A 185 5.06 1.98 17.04
C ALA A 185 4.28 3.19 17.59
N ARG A 186 3.61 3.02 18.74
CA ARG A 186 2.91 4.11 19.43
C ARG A 186 3.88 5.19 19.89
N ILE A 187 5.01 4.79 20.48
CA ILE A 187 6.07 5.72 20.90
C ILE A 187 6.60 6.54 19.72
N LEU A 188 6.76 5.94 18.53
CA LEU A 188 7.17 6.67 17.32
C LEU A 188 6.07 7.62 16.80
N ALA A 189 4.81 7.21 16.88
CA ALA A 189 3.67 7.98 16.34
C ALA A 189 3.26 9.16 17.21
N VAL A 190 3.40 9.02 18.54
CA VAL A 190 3.19 10.14 19.45
C VAL A 190 4.38 11.08 19.28
N ASN A 191 4.14 12.26 18.72
CA ASN A 191 5.13 13.34 18.65
C ASN A 191 5.36 13.95 20.06
N SER A 192 5.65 13.11 21.05
CA SER A 192 5.85 13.52 22.43
C SER A 192 7.19 14.22 22.54
N GLU A 193 7.11 15.50 22.88
CA GLU A 193 8.27 16.32 23.20
C GLU A 193 8.96 15.86 24.50
N GLU A 194 8.26 15.09 25.32
CA GLU A 194 8.70 14.69 26.64
C GLU A 194 9.77 13.59 26.58
N PHE A 195 9.65 12.64 25.65
CA PHE A 195 10.53 11.46 25.60
C PHE A 195 11.51 11.44 24.42
N SER A 196 11.28 12.28 23.41
CA SER A 196 12.19 12.39 22.27
C SER A 196 13.48 13.11 22.67
N ASP A 197 14.63 12.56 22.28
CA ASP A 197 15.95 13.14 22.53
C ASP A 197 16.73 13.44 21.23
N THR A 198 16.14 13.13 20.07
CA THR A 198 16.82 13.21 18.78
C THR A 198 15.93 13.87 17.73
N ILE A 199 16.49 14.82 16.98
CA ILE A 199 15.88 15.36 15.74
C ILE A 199 16.56 14.72 14.53
N ILE A 200 15.75 14.33 13.54
CA ILE A 200 16.20 13.78 12.26
C ILE A 200 15.80 14.75 11.16
N GLU A 201 16.76 15.20 10.36
CA GLU A 201 16.50 16.01 9.16
C GLU A 201 16.34 15.11 7.94
N CYS A 202 15.36 15.42 7.09
CA CYS A 202 15.06 14.64 5.88
C CYS A 202 14.64 15.53 4.71
N ALA A 203 14.81 15.02 3.49
CA ALA A 203 14.53 15.73 2.25
C ALA A 203 13.02 15.90 2.03
N SER A 204 12.60 17.06 1.55
CA SER A 204 11.23 17.32 1.11
C SER A 204 11.21 18.42 0.04
N ASP A 205 10.20 18.43 -0.83
CA ASP A 205 10.07 19.38 -1.94
C ASP A 205 9.93 20.84 -1.46
N GLU A 206 9.44 21.04 -0.24
CA GLU A 206 9.28 22.35 0.42
C GLU A 206 10.49 22.74 1.30
N GLY A 207 11.62 22.03 1.15
CA GLY A 207 12.79 22.12 2.01
C GLY A 207 12.87 21.00 3.05
N ASN A 208 13.87 21.07 3.93
CA ASN A 208 14.12 20.03 4.93
C ASN A 208 12.95 19.93 5.93
N LYS A 209 12.48 18.70 6.15
CA LYS A 209 11.53 18.36 7.21
C LYS A 209 12.27 17.73 8.39
N THR A 210 11.73 17.93 9.59
CA THR A 210 12.27 17.36 10.81
C THR A 210 11.32 16.31 11.40
N LEU A 211 11.89 15.21 11.88
CA LEU A 211 11.21 14.16 12.62
C LEU A 211 11.84 14.04 14.00
N LYS A 212 11.04 13.69 15.01
CA LYS A 212 11.54 13.39 16.36
C LYS A 212 11.71 11.89 16.55
N SER A 213 12.70 11.49 17.34
CA SER A 213 13.03 10.09 17.60
C SER A 213 13.82 9.91 18.90
N HIS A 214 14.23 8.65 19.15
CA HIS A 214 14.91 8.21 20.37
C HIS A 214 16.27 7.61 20.03
N SER A 215 17.33 8.24 20.51
CA SER A 215 18.73 7.87 20.24
C SER A 215 19.06 6.46 20.71
N LEU A 216 18.45 6.03 21.81
CA LEU A 216 18.60 4.69 22.38
C LEU A 216 18.17 3.61 21.38
N LEU A 217 17.01 3.78 20.75
CA LEU A 217 16.52 2.83 19.75
C LEU A 217 17.41 2.85 18.51
N ILE A 218 17.78 4.03 18.01
CA ILE A 218 18.68 4.15 16.85
C ILE A 218 20.00 3.39 17.09
N ARG A 219 20.65 3.63 18.23
CA ARG A 219 21.92 2.99 18.61
C ARG A 219 21.78 1.48 18.83
N SER A 220 20.68 1.05 19.44
CA SER A 220 20.43 -0.37 19.72
C SER A 220 20.14 -1.17 18.45
N ARG A 221 19.42 -0.57 17.50
CA ARG A 221 19.00 -1.23 16.26
C ARG A 221 20.06 -1.17 15.18
N SER A 222 20.85 -0.10 15.13
CA SER A 222 21.96 0.04 14.19
C SER A 222 23.13 0.77 14.82
N LYS A 223 24.22 0.03 15.07
CA LYS A 223 25.49 0.62 15.52
C LYS A 223 26.00 1.65 14.50
N LYS A 224 25.93 1.35 13.20
CA LYS A 224 26.40 2.27 12.13
C LYS A 224 25.58 3.56 12.09
N LEU A 225 24.26 3.48 12.18
CA LEU A 225 23.40 4.67 12.23
C LEU A 225 23.62 5.45 13.53
N GLY A 226 23.80 4.74 14.65
CA GLY A 226 24.12 5.34 15.95
C GLY A 226 25.40 6.18 15.94
N THR A 227 26.42 5.81 15.14
CA THR A 227 27.63 6.65 14.96
C THR A 227 27.41 7.96 14.20
N LYS A 228 26.24 8.14 13.58
CA LYS A 228 25.85 9.36 12.85
C LYS A 228 25.03 10.32 13.70
N LEU A 229 24.73 9.97 14.94
CA LEU A 229 24.12 10.90 15.89
C LEU A 229 25.18 11.89 16.36
N GLU A 230 24.95 13.16 16.09
CA GLU A 230 25.78 14.27 16.52
C GLU A 230 25.20 14.89 17.79
N ASP A 231 26.06 15.32 18.70
CA ASP A 231 25.63 16.09 19.88
C ASP A 231 24.97 17.40 19.40
N PHE A 232 23.80 17.67 19.94
CA PHE A 232 22.97 18.80 19.56
C PHE A 232 22.25 19.35 20.79
N GLN A 233 21.91 20.64 20.77
CA GLN A 233 21.10 21.23 21.82
C GLN A 233 20.05 22.11 21.17
N ASP A 234 18.80 21.66 21.24
CA ASP A 234 17.70 22.44 20.72
C ASP A 234 17.40 23.66 21.60
N LYS A 235 17.02 24.77 20.97
CA LYS A 235 16.74 26.02 21.68
C LYS A 235 15.40 26.00 22.41
N GLU A 236 14.44 25.24 21.89
CA GLU A 236 13.06 25.20 22.37
C GLU A 236 12.82 23.99 23.28
N ASN A 237 13.45 22.85 23.00
CA ASN A 237 13.32 21.63 23.78
C ASN A 237 14.66 21.09 24.31
N LYS A 238 14.92 21.30 25.60
CA LYS A 238 16.14 20.84 26.29
C LYS A 238 16.31 19.32 26.36
N ASN A 239 15.27 18.53 26.07
CA ASN A 239 15.38 17.07 26.01
C ASN A 239 16.07 16.60 24.73
N ILE A 240 16.01 17.39 23.66
CA ILE A 240 16.69 17.08 22.40
C ILE A 240 18.19 17.31 22.58
N ARG A 241 18.94 16.21 22.52
CA ARG A 241 20.38 16.14 22.74
C ARG A 241 21.16 15.69 21.49
N TYR A 242 20.46 15.18 20.49
CA TYR A 242 21.08 14.62 19.30
C TYR A 242 20.42 15.11 18.02
N LYS A 243 21.23 15.18 16.97
CA LYS A 243 20.78 15.43 15.61
C LYS A 243 21.30 14.32 14.69
N LEU A 244 20.46 13.89 13.76
CA LEU A 244 20.80 12.93 12.71
C LEU A 244 20.45 13.52 11.34
N ASP A 245 21.46 13.71 10.50
CA ASP A 245 21.26 14.22 9.16
C ASP A 245 20.97 13.08 8.16
N LEU A 246 19.72 13.03 7.68
CA LEU A 246 19.26 12.20 6.57
C LEU A 246 18.67 13.06 5.44
N SER A 247 19.15 14.30 5.27
CA SER A 247 18.62 15.26 4.29
C SER A 247 18.80 14.84 2.83
N PHE A 248 19.50 13.75 2.56
CA PHE A 248 19.61 13.11 1.23
C PHE A 248 18.51 12.06 0.98
N ILE A 249 17.66 11.78 1.97
CA ILE A 249 16.61 10.76 1.91
C ILE A 249 15.23 11.45 1.96
N PRO A 250 14.32 11.12 1.03
CA PRO A 250 12.94 11.62 1.06
C PRO A 250 12.23 11.31 2.39
N HIS A 251 11.46 12.28 2.90
CA HIS A 251 10.75 12.19 4.17
C HIS A 251 9.90 10.92 4.31
N ASP A 252 9.15 10.52 3.28
CA ASP A 252 8.34 9.29 3.28
C ASP A 252 9.18 8.03 3.49
N VAL A 253 10.37 7.97 2.90
CA VAL A 253 11.32 6.87 3.06
C VAL A 253 11.94 6.88 4.46
N VAL A 254 12.27 8.05 5.01
CA VAL A 254 12.79 8.16 6.39
C VAL A 254 11.74 7.72 7.41
N GLN A 255 10.48 8.09 7.22
CA GLN A 255 9.39 7.62 8.09
C GLN A 255 9.29 6.10 8.09
N GLU A 256 9.37 5.47 6.92
CA GLU A 256 9.29 4.02 6.82
C GLU A 256 10.54 3.32 7.35
N PHE A 257 11.72 3.93 7.17
CA PHE A 257 12.96 3.45 7.76
C PHE A 257 12.90 3.48 9.30
N LEU A 258 12.36 4.55 9.89
CA LEU A 258 12.13 4.63 11.32
C LEU A 258 11.08 3.63 11.80
N ARG A 259 10.01 3.41 11.03
CA ARG A 259 9.04 2.36 11.34
C ARG A 259 9.73 1.01 11.49
N TYR A 260 10.60 0.64 10.53
CA TYR A 260 11.36 -0.60 10.66
C TYR A 260 12.23 -0.61 11.91
N ILE A 261 12.99 0.45 12.18
CA ILE A 261 13.85 0.54 13.37
C ILE A 261 13.07 0.26 14.66
N TYR A 262 11.86 0.79 14.78
CA TYR A 262 11.04 0.65 15.98
C TYR A 262 10.27 -0.67 16.05
N THR A 263 9.91 -1.26 14.91
CA THR A 263 8.84 -2.27 14.87
C THR A 263 9.23 -3.57 14.16
N ASP A 264 10.36 -3.59 13.45
CA ASP A 264 10.75 -4.64 12.49
C ASP A 264 9.79 -4.84 11.32
N LYS A 265 8.89 -3.87 11.08
CA LYS A 265 7.91 -3.90 10.00
C LYS A 265 8.12 -2.81 8.97
N VAL A 266 7.72 -3.13 7.74
CA VAL A 266 7.52 -2.20 6.64
C VAL A 266 6.08 -2.37 6.15
N GLN A 267 5.26 -1.32 6.25
CA GLN A 267 3.83 -1.33 5.95
C GLN A 267 3.55 -1.45 4.44
N ASN A 268 4.36 -0.82 3.60
CA ASN A 268 4.24 -0.88 2.14
C ASN A 268 5.57 -1.33 1.50
N ALA A 269 5.99 -2.55 1.82
CA ALA A 269 7.28 -3.07 1.39
C ALA A 269 7.45 -3.06 -0.14
N GLU A 270 6.39 -3.33 -0.90
CA GLU A 270 6.39 -3.28 -2.38
C GLU A 270 6.84 -1.91 -2.90
N MET A 271 6.42 -0.82 -2.26
CA MET A 271 6.75 0.55 -2.66
C MET A 271 8.15 0.99 -2.19
N TYR A 272 8.58 0.52 -1.00
CA TYR A 272 9.78 1.04 -0.35
C TYR A 272 11.00 0.13 -0.43
N ALA A 273 10.86 -1.15 -0.81
CA ALA A 273 11.98 -2.10 -0.77
C ALA A 273 13.20 -1.64 -1.58
N CYS A 274 13.00 -1.12 -2.80
CA CYS A 274 14.11 -0.58 -3.61
C CYS A 274 14.84 0.58 -2.92
N LYS A 275 14.10 1.44 -2.19
CA LYS A 275 14.65 2.63 -1.51
C LYS A 275 15.27 2.29 -0.16
N LEU A 276 14.75 1.28 0.52
CA LEU A 276 15.22 0.83 1.84
C LEU A 276 16.41 -0.13 1.76
N LEU A 277 16.55 -0.90 0.68
CA LEU A 277 17.65 -1.86 0.54
C LEU A 277 19.04 -1.19 0.66
N PRO A 278 19.35 -0.09 -0.04
CA PRO A 278 20.64 0.61 0.12
C PRO A 278 20.87 1.10 1.55
N LEU A 279 19.82 1.63 2.20
CA LEU A 279 19.89 2.11 3.59
C LEU A 279 20.16 0.96 4.55
N SER A 280 19.52 -0.20 4.34
CA SER A 280 19.71 -1.39 5.16
C SER A 280 21.17 -1.86 5.13
N LYS A 281 21.81 -1.84 3.95
CA LYS A 281 23.23 -2.20 3.78
C LYS A 281 24.14 -1.16 4.40
N ARG A 282 23.90 0.13 4.10
CA ARG A 282 24.69 1.26 4.60
C ARG A 282 24.71 1.30 6.13
N TYR A 283 23.56 1.08 6.75
CA TYR A 283 23.40 1.14 8.20
C TYR A 283 23.44 -0.23 8.89
N GLY A 284 23.73 -1.31 8.18
CA GLY A 284 23.95 -2.64 8.77
C GLY A 284 22.73 -3.20 9.49
N LEU A 285 21.60 -3.24 8.79
CA LEU A 285 20.31 -3.75 9.26
C LEU A 285 19.94 -5.03 8.49
N PRO A 286 20.52 -6.20 8.83
CA PRO A 286 20.37 -7.42 8.04
C PRO A 286 18.93 -7.93 7.96
N GLY A 287 18.11 -7.71 9.00
CA GLY A 287 16.69 -8.06 8.95
C GLY A 287 15.91 -7.25 7.91
N LEU A 288 16.22 -5.95 7.77
CA LEU A 288 15.64 -5.11 6.73
C LEU A 288 16.17 -5.51 5.35
N THR A 289 17.45 -5.85 5.24
CA THR A 289 18.03 -6.38 4.00
C THR A 289 17.27 -7.62 3.55
N ALA A 290 17.10 -8.62 4.41
CA ALA A 290 16.38 -9.84 4.08
C ALA A 290 14.90 -9.59 3.73
N LEU A 291 14.23 -8.67 4.44
CA LEU A 291 12.86 -8.26 4.12
C LEU A 291 12.77 -7.63 2.73
N CYS A 292 13.67 -6.71 2.40
CA CYS A 292 13.73 -6.06 1.10
C CYS A 292 14.07 -7.06 -0.01
N GLU A 293 15.07 -7.93 0.17
CA GLU A 293 15.43 -8.98 -0.81
C GLU A 293 14.21 -9.86 -1.10
N ARG A 294 13.56 -10.42 -0.07
CA ARG A 294 12.36 -11.27 -0.26
C ARG A 294 11.26 -10.55 -1.02
N THR A 295 10.99 -9.29 -0.66
CA THR A 295 9.95 -8.48 -1.33
C THR A 295 10.30 -8.26 -2.81
N LEU A 296 11.56 -7.92 -3.09
CA LEU A 296 12.03 -7.65 -4.44
C LEU A 296 12.02 -8.91 -5.31
N ILE A 297 12.45 -10.05 -4.77
CA ILE A 297 12.39 -11.35 -5.44
C ILE A 297 10.95 -11.67 -5.89
N THR A 298 9.97 -11.47 -5.01
CA THR A 298 8.56 -11.71 -5.35
C THR A 298 7.97 -10.69 -6.34
N SER A 299 8.69 -9.60 -6.61
CA SER A 299 8.26 -8.52 -7.51
C SER A 299 8.98 -8.52 -8.88
N ILE A 300 9.83 -9.53 -9.14
CA ILE A 300 10.56 -9.63 -10.41
C ILE A 300 9.56 -9.85 -11.55
N THR A 301 9.67 -9.02 -12.57
CA THR A 301 8.93 -9.12 -13.83
C THR A 301 9.91 -8.86 -14.99
N PRO A 302 9.52 -9.13 -16.25
CA PRO A 302 10.38 -8.86 -17.40
C PRO A 302 10.80 -7.39 -17.53
N THR A 303 9.98 -6.47 -16.99
CA THR A 303 10.26 -5.03 -17.03
C THR A 303 11.10 -4.54 -15.84
N THR A 304 11.02 -5.22 -14.69
CA THR A 304 11.73 -4.80 -13.47
C THR A 304 13.08 -5.48 -13.27
N VAL A 305 13.29 -6.66 -13.87
CA VAL A 305 14.49 -7.48 -13.66
C VAL A 305 15.83 -6.74 -13.89
N PRO A 306 15.99 -5.84 -14.88
CA PRO A 306 17.28 -5.16 -15.07
C PRO A 306 17.59 -4.18 -13.94
N ASN A 307 16.58 -3.46 -13.47
CA ASN A 307 16.71 -2.54 -12.35
C ASN A 307 16.98 -3.28 -11.04
N ILE A 308 16.35 -4.46 -10.86
CA ILE A 308 16.59 -5.31 -9.69
C ILE A 308 18.02 -5.86 -9.71
N LEU A 309 18.55 -6.29 -10.85
CA LEU A 309 19.94 -6.73 -11.00
C LEU A 309 20.91 -5.62 -10.64
N LEU A 310 20.74 -4.42 -11.21
CA LEU A 310 21.58 -3.25 -10.89
C LEU A 310 21.56 -2.94 -9.38
N LEU A 311 20.37 -2.92 -8.79
CA LEU A 311 20.22 -2.65 -7.36
C LEU A 311 20.88 -3.74 -6.50
N ALA A 312 20.74 -5.01 -6.88
CA ALA A 312 21.35 -6.13 -6.18
C ALA A 312 22.87 -6.07 -6.22
N ASP A 313 23.44 -5.75 -7.38
CA ASP A 313 24.86 -5.54 -7.58
C ASP A 313 25.39 -4.34 -6.76
N GLU A 314 24.74 -3.17 -6.88
CA GLU A 314 25.10 -1.96 -6.12
C GLU A 314 25.09 -2.21 -4.59
N CYS A 315 24.12 -2.97 -4.12
CA CYS A 315 23.96 -3.28 -2.69
C CYS A 315 24.75 -4.51 -2.24
N GLY A 316 25.42 -5.23 -3.13
CA GLY A 316 26.10 -6.52 -2.84
C GLY A 316 25.15 -7.54 -2.22
N CYS A 317 24.00 -7.76 -2.84
CA CYS A 317 22.89 -8.61 -2.39
C CYS A 317 22.81 -9.87 -3.26
N GLU A 318 23.68 -10.84 -2.98
CA GLU A 318 23.86 -12.05 -3.81
C GLU A 318 22.60 -12.90 -3.97
N ASN A 319 21.77 -13.02 -2.93
CA ASN A 319 20.54 -13.81 -3.02
C ASN A 319 19.55 -13.18 -4.01
N LEU A 320 19.41 -11.85 -3.96
CA LEU A 320 18.57 -11.10 -4.89
C LEU A 320 19.12 -11.17 -6.31
N ARG A 321 20.44 -11.02 -6.48
CA ARG A 321 21.13 -11.12 -7.78
C ARG A 321 20.91 -12.49 -8.41
N LYS A 322 21.14 -13.57 -7.67
CA LYS A 322 20.91 -14.95 -8.14
C LYS A 322 19.45 -15.21 -8.53
N ALA A 323 18.50 -14.77 -7.71
CA ALA A 323 17.09 -14.93 -8.03
C ALA A 323 16.68 -14.17 -9.29
N ALA A 324 17.24 -12.96 -9.50
CA ALA A 324 16.98 -12.18 -10.70
C ALA A 324 17.64 -12.79 -11.96
N LEU A 325 18.86 -13.34 -11.86
CA LEU A 325 19.51 -14.05 -12.95
C LEU A 325 18.74 -15.33 -13.32
N HIS A 326 18.32 -16.13 -12.33
CA HIS A 326 17.48 -17.31 -12.54
C HIS A 326 16.15 -16.95 -13.21
N TYR A 327 15.55 -15.82 -12.86
CA TYR A 327 14.35 -15.34 -13.55
C TYR A 327 14.62 -15.04 -15.04
N CYS A 328 15.79 -14.49 -15.39
CA CYS A 328 16.18 -14.29 -16.78
C CYS A 328 16.34 -15.63 -17.53
N GLU A 329 16.87 -16.66 -16.89
CA GLU A 329 17.03 -18.01 -17.45
C GLU A 329 15.67 -18.66 -17.78
N ASP A 330 14.66 -18.47 -16.94
CA ASP A 330 13.35 -19.13 -17.09
C ASP A 330 12.36 -18.33 -17.97
N SER A 331 12.51 -17.01 -18.07
CA SER A 331 11.50 -16.15 -18.68
C SER A 331 11.65 -16.06 -20.21
N GLU A 332 10.74 -16.72 -20.93
CA GLU A 332 10.63 -16.63 -22.40
C GLU A 332 10.40 -15.18 -22.89
N GLU A 333 9.67 -14.37 -22.13
CA GLU A 333 9.48 -12.95 -22.44
C GLU A 333 10.79 -12.17 -22.34
N VAL A 334 11.64 -12.48 -21.37
CA VAL A 334 12.98 -11.87 -21.26
C VAL A 334 13.88 -12.35 -22.39
N LYS A 335 13.90 -13.65 -22.70
CA LYS A 335 14.64 -14.23 -23.83
C LYS A 335 14.30 -13.55 -25.17
N GLY A 336 13.01 -13.31 -25.42
CA GLY A 336 12.54 -12.59 -26.61
C GLY A 336 12.89 -11.09 -26.62
N ASN A 337 13.06 -10.47 -25.45
CA ASN A 337 13.30 -9.04 -25.30
C ASN A 337 14.79 -8.64 -25.25
N VAL A 338 15.68 -9.55 -24.82
CA VAL A 338 17.12 -9.26 -24.70
C VAL A 338 17.82 -9.15 -26.05
N HIS A 339 17.29 -9.77 -27.11
CA HIS A 339 17.86 -9.66 -28.45
C HIS A 339 17.82 -8.26 -29.08
N ILE A 340 17.17 -7.25 -28.49
CA ILE A 340 17.05 -5.93 -29.15
C ILE A 340 17.15 -4.73 -28.18
N GLY A 341 17.63 -4.88 -26.93
CA GLY A 341 17.78 -3.72 -26.02
C GLY A 341 16.56 -2.78 -26.03
N LYS A 342 15.33 -3.32 -26.15
CA LYS A 342 14.14 -2.52 -26.45
C LYS A 342 13.63 -1.77 -25.23
N SER A 343 13.85 -2.31 -24.04
CA SER A 343 13.53 -1.62 -22.79
C SER A 343 14.66 -0.66 -22.42
N LEU A 344 14.27 0.55 -22.02
CA LEU A 344 15.19 1.54 -21.44
C LEU A 344 15.98 0.95 -20.26
N ALA A 345 15.38 0.06 -19.46
CA ALA A 345 16.03 -0.53 -18.30
C ALA A 345 17.25 -1.40 -18.67
N TRP A 346 17.14 -2.21 -19.73
CA TRP A 346 18.26 -3.02 -20.23
C TRP A 346 19.39 -2.16 -20.80
N ARG A 347 19.06 -1.08 -21.53
CA ARG A 347 20.07 -0.13 -22.04
C ARG A 347 20.79 0.61 -20.91
N VAL A 348 20.04 1.03 -19.88
CA VAL A 348 20.63 1.66 -18.70
C VAL A 348 21.59 0.68 -18.01
N MET A 349 21.21 -0.59 -17.89
CA MET A 349 22.08 -1.62 -17.33
C MET A 349 23.36 -1.82 -18.14
N GLU A 350 23.25 -1.96 -19.47
CA GLU A 350 24.42 -2.05 -20.36
C GLU A 350 25.35 -0.84 -20.22
N MET A 351 24.79 0.36 -20.04
CA MET A 351 25.58 1.58 -19.84
C MET A 351 26.22 1.70 -18.45
N VAL A 352 25.51 1.27 -17.40
CA VAL A 352 25.93 1.45 -15.99
C VAL A 352 26.87 0.32 -15.55
N ASN A 353 26.57 -0.91 -15.91
CA ASN A 353 27.38 -2.09 -15.59
C ASN A 353 27.34 -3.10 -16.77
N PRO A 354 28.24 -2.93 -17.77
CA PRO A 354 28.31 -3.81 -18.94
C PRO A 354 28.59 -5.28 -18.58
N ASP A 355 29.39 -5.55 -17.55
CA ASP A 355 29.74 -6.90 -17.15
C ASP A 355 28.52 -7.65 -16.59
N LEU A 356 27.73 -6.98 -15.74
CA LEU A 356 26.46 -7.50 -15.23
C LEU A 356 25.45 -7.72 -16.37
N PHE A 357 25.44 -6.85 -17.37
CA PHE A 357 24.61 -7.02 -18.56
C PHE A 357 25.01 -8.28 -19.34
N LEU A 358 26.31 -8.49 -19.58
CA LEU A 358 26.82 -9.68 -20.26
C LEU A 358 26.49 -10.97 -19.50
N GLU A 359 26.68 -10.98 -18.18
CA GLU A 359 26.29 -12.12 -17.33
C GLU A 359 24.80 -12.44 -17.44
N ALA A 360 23.93 -11.42 -17.44
CA ALA A 360 22.51 -11.62 -17.64
C ALA A 360 22.18 -12.14 -19.06
N CYS A 361 22.92 -11.75 -20.09
CA CYS A 361 22.77 -12.31 -21.44
C CYS A 361 23.24 -13.78 -21.51
N GLU A 362 24.32 -14.13 -20.81
CA GLU A 362 24.84 -15.49 -20.75
C GLU A 362 23.87 -16.44 -20.05
N SER A 363 23.24 -16.01 -18.95
CA SER A 363 22.25 -16.82 -18.24
C SER A 363 21.07 -17.18 -19.16
N ILE A 364 20.57 -16.21 -19.92
CA ILE A 364 19.52 -16.38 -20.92
C ILE A 364 19.90 -17.41 -22.01
N GLY A 365 21.14 -17.35 -22.50
CA GLY A 365 21.64 -18.24 -23.57
C GLY A 365 21.92 -19.68 -23.12
N SER A 366 22.19 -19.89 -21.83
CA SER A 366 22.63 -21.18 -21.26
C SER A 366 21.54 -22.28 -21.29
N SER A 367 20.27 -21.94 -21.47
CA SER A 367 19.18 -22.92 -21.60
C SER A 367 19.11 -23.59 -22.98
N SER A 368 19.79 -23.05 -23.99
CA SER A 368 19.69 -23.50 -25.39
C SER A 368 20.53 -24.74 -25.70
N SER A 369 21.52 -25.06 -24.87
CA SER A 369 22.57 -26.06 -25.17
C SER A 369 22.34 -27.44 -24.54
N ASN A 370 21.33 -27.61 -23.68
CA ASN A 370 21.12 -28.87 -22.93
C ASN A 370 20.07 -29.83 -23.53
N LEU A 371 19.62 -29.64 -24.77
CA LEU A 371 18.57 -30.47 -25.41
C LEU A 371 18.98 -31.13 -26.74
N GLY A 372 20.28 -31.22 -27.06
CA GLY A 372 20.74 -31.70 -28.37
C GLY A 372 21.94 -32.64 -28.35
N SER A 373 21.94 -33.68 -27.51
CA SER A 373 22.91 -34.78 -27.64
C SER A 373 22.42 -36.08 -27.00
N THR A 374 21.36 -36.65 -27.54
CA THR A 374 21.11 -38.11 -27.53
C THR A 374 20.25 -38.40 -28.76
N ASP A 375 20.61 -39.47 -29.47
CA ASP A 375 19.95 -40.04 -30.66
C ASP A 375 20.70 -39.86 -31.99
N LEU A 376 21.88 -40.50 -32.05
CA LEU A 376 22.42 -41.09 -33.28
C LEU A 376 23.17 -42.39 -32.93
N GLU A 377 22.43 -43.45 -32.63
CA GLU A 377 22.87 -44.84 -32.84
C GLU A 377 21.67 -45.69 -33.25
N GLU A 378 21.48 -45.85 -34.58
CA GLU A 378 21.17 -47.13 -35.23
C GLU A 378 21.52 -47.07 -36.72
#